data_AF-A0AAD4GN11-F1
#
_entry.id   AF-A0AAD4GN11-F1
#
_cell.length_a   1.000
_cell.length_b   1.000
_cell.length_c   1.000
_cell.angle_alpha   90.00
_cell.angle_beta   90.00
_cell.angle_gamma   90.00
#
_symmetry.space_group_name_H-M   'P 1'
#
loop_
_entity.id
_entity.type
_entity.pdbx_description
1 polymer ?
#
loop_
_entity_poly.entity_id
_entity_poly.type
_entity_poly.pdbx_seq_one_letter_code
_entity_poly.pdbx_strand_id
1 'polypeptide(L)'
;MGQSNSNVRSLALGPTVAAQIHFYVLCGNEPTRASVNAGDSLVELFTSLREDPTLSWHIPAQVTWRECAFYRLKNPVLFAQPKLQEGDAFLRQAKQRCEEVGNRWHVEPITTTVRQLAEQFSPDYAYLVIELPDPSLQFENVTKELSQSHAMLFECLRVKVGHLGSWAAADIEGNQKDGVLTEDIAELPSAFQEIQNALQSPRFYKASNVEGSQDYKVLREWYGKEFDCIFVAADTESPGLVTYREFAAFYNLLRGFDEDVLRIAGHSISSSFRASNFVMHFVHPPFFSLLSCRFEYWQDALWSFPMFVEAANPPNAFRKFVPKSDCMVVSSRLEIPFLICEVISHKYEHDRSRLLIQATVLARTGQLLLQPTSMKKFFVVAIYVDANMVASRYIVMQDRDGNTSDNRMPVSIHQKNFDLRAKDQQLHFLREMYNLVTLVDALSSELAPSKQGYLHDIHMAASKVMSLSNEDRAQTTDDASMHSMTSSA
;
A
#
# COMPACT_ATOMS: atom_id res chain seq x y z
N MET A 1 -2.48 64.87 59.80
CA MET A 1 -1.42 64.24 60.62
C MET A 1 -1.90 62.83 60.91
N GLY A 2 -1.31 61.71 60.50
CA GLY A 2 -0.12 61.43 59.72
C GLY A 2 -0.32 60.09 58.98
N GLN A 3 0.40 59.91 57.88
CA GLN A 3 0.42 58.70 57.05
C GLN A 3 1.29 57.61 57.70
N SER A 4 0.88 56.35 57.61
CA SER A 4 1.79 55.20 57.76
C SER A 4 1.65 54.26 56.56
N ASN A 5 2.73 54.16 55.79
CA ASN A 5 2.92 53.25 54.67
C ASN A 5 3.12 51.80 55.16
N SER A 6 2.46 50.83 54.51
CA SER A 6 2.91 49.44 54.47
C SER A 6 2.77 48.89 53.05
N ASN A 7 3.78 49.14 52.23
CA ASN A 7 4.00 48.47 50.95
C ASN A 7 4.63 47.10 51.22
N VAL A 8 3.83 46.02 51.12
CA VAL A 8 4.36 44.66 50.98
C VAL A 8 4.23 44.26 49.52
N ARG A 9 5.34 44.37 48.77
CA ARG A 9 5.47 43.81 47.43
C ARG A 9 5.59 42.28 47.55
N SER A 10 4.54 41.57 47.16
CA SER A 10 4.61 40.15 46.82
C SER A 10 5.44 40.00 45.54
N LEU A 11 6.66 39.49 45.66
CA LEU A 11 7.45 39.02 44.52
C LEU A 11 6.83 37.70 44.05
N ALA A 12 6.00 37.78 43.01
CA ALA A 12 5.60 36.61 42.25
C ALA A 12 6.88 35.99 41.64
N LEU A 13 7.32 34.87 42.21
CA LEU A 13 8.30 33.98 41.59
C LEU A 13 7.70 33.58 40.23
N GLY A 14 8.29 34.08 39.14
CA GLY A 14 7.95 33.64 37.80
C GLY A 14 8.10 32.12 37.67
N PRO A 15 7.41 31.48 36.71
CA PRO A 15 7.48 30.03 36.54
C PRO A 15 8.93 29.62 36.35
N THR A 16 9.48 28.92 37.36
CA THR A 16 10.79 28.29 37.28
C THR A 16 10.73 27.31 36.11
N VAL A 17 11.43 27.62 35.02
CA VAL A 17 11.55 26.71 33.87
C VAL A 17 12.19 25.44 34.41
N ALA A 18 11.43 24.34 34.46
CA ALA A 18 11.95 23.06 34.89
C ALA A 18 13.11 22.68 33.96
N ALA A 19 14.28 22.39 34.53
CA ALA A 19 15.42 21.94 33.74
C ALA A 19 15.08 20.59 33.09
N GLN A 20 15.17 20.53 31.75
CA GLN A 20 15.05 19.29 31.00
C GLN A 20 16.26 18.39 31.27
N ILE A 21 16.00 17.11 31.42
CA ILE A 21 17.00 16.06 31.60
C ILE A 21 17.10 15.27 30.30
N HIS A 22 18.34 15.01 29.88
CA HIS A 22 18.64 14.16 28.73
C HIS A 22 19.38 12.91 29.18
N PHE A 23 18.97 11.75 28.68
CA PHE A 23 19.60 10.46 28.95
C PHE A 23 19.11 9.40 27.96
N TYR A 24 19.69 8.20 28.00
CA TYR A 24 19.24 7.07 27.20
C TYR A 24 18.21 6.19 27.95
N VAL A 25 17.25 5.66 27.22
CA VAL A 25 16.30 4.64 27.64
C VAL A 25 16.47 3.46 26.69
N LEU A 26 16.69 2.26 27.21
CA LEU A 26 16.62 1.06 26.36
C LEU A 26 15.14 0.66 26.25
N CYS A 27 14.52 0.88 25.10
CA CYS A 27 13.11 0.53 24.88
C CYS A 27 13.03 -0.63 23.87
N GLY A 28 12.55 -1.78 24.32
CA GLY A 28 12.74 -3.02 23.58
C GLY A 28 14.24 -3.30 23.40
N ASN A 29 14.68 -3.44 22.15
CA ASN A 29 16.08 -3.71 21.81
C ASN A 29 16.87 -2.46 21.42
N GLU A 30 16.28 -1.26 21.44
CA GLU A 30 16.91 -0.06 20.87
C GLU A 30 17.15 1.04 21.91
N PRO A 31 18.35 1.65 21.92
CA PRO A 31 18.68 2.72 22.83
C PRO A 31 18.15 4.04 22.28
N THR A 32 17.33 4.69 23.08
CA THR A 32 16.53 5.84 22.69
C THR A 32 16.88 7.02 23.56
N ARG A 33 17.20 8.18 22.96
CA ARG A 33 17.50 9.39 23.72
C ARG A 33 16.20 10.06 24.16
N ALA A 34 16.01 10.21 25.47
CA ALA A 34 14.88 10.91 26.06
C ALA A 34 15.25 12.36 26.42
N SER A 35 14.25 13.25 26.35
CA SER A 35 14.35 14.66 26.77
C SER A 35 13.08 15.05 27.52
N VAL A 36 13.11 14.98 28.86
CA VAL A 36 11.91 15.12 29.72
C VAL A 36 12.20 15.95 30.97
N ASN A 37 11.18 16.40 31.69
CA ASN A 37 11.40 17.07 32.97
C ASN A 37 11.70 16.05 34.07
N ALA A 38 12.51 16.45 35.04
CA ALA A 38 12.85 15.61 36.19
C ALA A 38 11.63 15.15 37.01
N GLY A 39 10.56 15.96 37.01
CA GLY A 39 9.33 15.70 37.74
C GLY A 39 8.34 14.80 37.01
N ASP A 40 8.55 14.53 35.72
CA ASP A 40 7.65 13.71 34.93
C ASP A 40 7.64 12.27 35.47
N SER A 41 6.48 11.65 35.47
CA SER A 41 6.30 10.22 35.74
C SER A 41 6.90 9.39 34.61
N LEU A 42 7.19 8.10 34.88
CA LEU A 42 7.61 7.20 33.80
C LEU A 42 6.51 6.96 32.75
N VAL A 43 5.23 7.19 33.11
CA VAL A 43 4.10 7.17 32.17
C VAL A 43 4.18 8.33 31.17
N GLU A 44 4.48 9.53 31.64
CA GLU A 44 4.65 10.72 30.79
C GLU A 44 5.89 10.56 29.90
N LEU A 45 6.99 10.04 30.44
CA LEU A 45 8.16 9.67 29.66
C LEU A 45 7.82 8.68 28.54
N PHE A 46 7.13 7.56 28.85
CA PHE A 46 6.72 6.57 27.85
C PHE A 46 5.82 7.20 26.77
N THR A 47 4.88 8.06 27.17
CA THR A 47 3.99 8.76 26.24
C THR A 47 4.78 9.66 25.31
N SER A 48 5.73 10.43 25.84
CA SER A 48 6.62 11.28 25.04
C SER A 48 7.50 10.47 24.09
N LEU A 49 8.04 9.32 24.52
CA LEU A 49 8.85 8.45 23.65
C LEU A 49 8.02 7.85 22.50
N ARG A 50 6.76 7.50 22.78
CA ARG A 50 5.84 6.94 21.77
C ARG A 50 5.37 7.99 20.76
N GLU A 51 5.18 9.22 21.20
CA GLU A 51 4.74 10.34 20.36
C GLU A 51 5.89 10.96 19.55
N ASP A 52 7.15 10.65 19.87
CA ASP A 52 8.30 11.08 19.08
C ASP A 52 8.28 10.38 17.71
N PRO A 53 8.11 11.13 16.59
CA PRO A 53 8.02 10.55 15.26
C PRO A 53 9.29 9.77 14.88
N THR A 54 10.46 10.15 15.42
CA THR A 54 11.73 9.44 15.16
C THR A 54 11.82 8.08 15.84
N LEU A 55 10.95 7.81 16.81
CA LEU A 55 10.95 6.61 17.65
C LEU A 55 9.64 5.80 17.56
N SER A 56 8.61 6.38 16.93
CA SER A 56 7.26 5.83 16.81
C SER A 56 7.18 4.43 16.18
N TRP A 57 8.21 4.02 15.45
CA TRP A 57 8.34 2.69 14.85
C TRP A 57 8.82 1.61 15.85
N HIS A 58 9.47 2.00 16.95
CA HIS A 58 9.97 1.08 17.98
C HIS A 58 8.94 0.69 19.02
N ILE A 59 8.06 1.63 19.39
CA ILE A 59 6.97 1.39 20.35
C ILE A 59 5.68 1.33 19.53
N PRO A 60 5.10 0.14 19.31
CA PRO A 60 3.86 0.04 18.55
C PRO A 60 2.79 0.93 19.19
N ALA A 61 2.07 1.74 18.40
CA ALA A 61 1.10 2.72 18.89
C ALA A 61 0.05 2.15 19.85
N GLN A 62 -0.27 0.86 19.69
CA GLN A 62 -1.20 0.10 20.52
C GLN A 62 -0.64 -0.33 21.88
N VAL A 63 0.68 -0.40 22.05
CA VAL A 63 1.30 -0.78 23.33
C VAL A 63 1.10 0.36 24.32
N THR A 64 0.43 0.03 25.41
CA THR A 64 0.25 0.94 26.54
C THR A 64 1.36 0.69 27.57
N TRP A 65 1.67 1.72 28.37
CA TRP A 65 2.63 1.57 29.46
C TRP A 65 2.24 0.46 30.46
N ARG A 66 0.94 0.10 30.54
CA ARG A 66 0.44 -0.98 31.42
C ARG A 66 0.88 -2.37 31.00
N GLU A 67 1.23 -2.53 29.73
CA GLU A 67 1.69 -3.81 29.16
C GLU A 67 3.22 -3.91 29.17
N CYS A 68 3.91 -2.84 29.55
CA CYS A 68 5.36 -2.78 29.61
C CYS A 68 5.87 -3.03 31.03
N ALA A 69 7.05 -3.61 31.15
CA ALA A 69 7.76 -3.67 32.42
C ALA A 69 8.85 -2.58 32.46
N PHE A 70 8.92 -1.85 33.57
CA PHE A 70 9.87 -0.76 33.75
C PHE A 70 10.95 -1.18 34.74
N TYR A 71 12.21 -1.05 34.33
CA TYR A 71 13.35 -1.38 35.16
C TYR A 71 14.32 -0.21 35.25
N ARG A 72 14.51 0.30 36.46
CA ARG A 72 15.64 1.20 36.76
C ARG A 72 16.93 0.39 36.74
N LEU A 73 17.97 0.92 36.11
CA LEU A 73 19.30 0.31 36.13
C LEU A 73 20.03 0.66 37.44
N LYS A 74 20.55 -0.36 38.14
CA LYS A 74 21.34 -0.17 39.38
C LYS A 74 22.66 0.52 39.07
N ASN A 75 23.29 0.10 37.97
CA ASN A 75 24.49 0.71 37.40
C ASN A 75 24.14 1.25 36.01
N PRO A 76 24.03 2.58 35.84
CA PRO A 76 23.79 3.18 34.54
C PRO A 76 24.80 2.71 33.50
N VAL A 77 24.36 2.50 32.26
CA VAL A 77 25.19 1.93 31.19
C VAL A 77 25.53 3.01 30.17
N LEU A 78 26.81 3.18 29.84
CA LEU A 78 27.27 4.16 28.86
C LEU A 78 26.86 3.75 27.43
N PHE A 79 26.25 4.68 26.68
CA PHE A 79 25.88 4.55 25.26
C PHE A 79 26.60 5.55 24.34
N ALA A 80 27.29 6.56 24.87
CA ALA A 80 28.02 7.53 24.03
C ALA A 80 29.31 6.96 23.39
N GLN A 81 29.55 7.44 22.17
CA GLN A 81 30.44 6.96 21.10
C GLN A 81 31.76 6.27 21.50
N PRO A 82 31.98 5.02 21.07
CA PRO A 82 33.30 4.60 20.61
C PRO A 82 33.64 5.39 19.33
N LYS A 83 34.93 5.65 19.11
CA LYS A 83 35.42 6.12 17.81
C LYS A 83 34.91 5.17 16.70
N LEU A 84 34.57 5.74 15.54
CA LEU A 84 33.86 5.19 14.35
C LEU A 84 34.09 3.72 13.92
N GLN A 85 35.05 2.98 14.48
CA GLN A 85 35.40 1.63 14.04
C GLN A 85 34.91 0.50 14.97
N GLU A 86 34.38 0.77 16.18
CA GLU A 86 33.92 -0.26 17.14
C GLU A 86 32.43 -0.16 17.54
N GLY A 87 31.64 0.67 16.85
CA GLY A 87 30.26 1.03 17.23
C GLY A 87 29.35 -0.16 17.54
N ASP A 88 29.28 -1.16 16.65
CA ASP A 88 28.31 -2.25 16.77
C ASP A 88 28.62 -3.25 17.90
N ALA A 89 29.91 -3.52 18.14
CA ALA A 89 30.33 -4.42 19.21
C ALA A 89 30.07 -3.78 20.58
N PHE A 90 30.40 -2.49 20.71
CA PHE A 90 30.12 -1.71 21.90
C PHE A 90 28.63 -1.60 22.19
N LEU A 91 27.81 -1.26 21.19
CA LEU A 91 26.35 -1.17 21.36
C LEU A 91 25.75 -2.50 21.79
N ARG A 92 26.20 -3.62 21.23
CA ARG A 92 25.78 -4.96 21.68
C ARG A 92 26.15 -5.23 23.12
N GLN A 93 27.36 -4.88 23.55
CA GLN A 93 27.79 -5.04 24.94
C GLN A 93 26.99 -4.12 25.89
N ALA A 94 26.73 -2.89 25.50
CA ALA A 94 25.91 -1.96 26.28
C ALA A 94 24.47 -2.48 26.44
N LYS A 95 23.84 -2.96 25.35
CA LYS A 95 22.52 -3.62 25.38
C LYS A 95 22.52 -4.82 26.34
N GLN A 96 23.51 -5.71 26.21
CA GLN A 96 23.67 -6.87 27.09
C GLN A 96 23.75 -6.48 28.57
N ARG A 97 24.50 -5.44 28.93
CA ARG A 97 24.62 -4.95 30.32
C ARG A 97 23.34 -4.32 30.87
N CYS A 98 22.51 -3.74 30.01
CA CYS A 98 21.17 -3.31 30.38
C CYS A 98 20.23 -4.51 30.59
N GLU A 99 20.46 -5.61 29.87
CA GLU A 99 19.68 -6.86 29.94
C GLU A 99 20.03 -7.78 31.10
N GLU A 100 21.19 -7.60 31.72
CA GLU A 100 21.59 -8.32 32.92
C GLU A 100 20.56 -8.17 34.05
N VAL A 101 19.89 -9.27 34.42
CA VAL A 101 18.89 -9.33 35.50
C VAL A 101 19.42 -8.73 36.80
N GLY A 102 20.72 -8.94 37.10
CA GLY A 102 21.38 -8.38 38.28
C GLY A 102 21.44 -6.85 38.30
N ASN A 103 21.42 -6.21 37.13
CA ASN A 103 21.49 -4.76 36.96
C ASN A 103 20.10 -4.08 36.91
N ARG A 104 19.01 -4.86 36.83
CA ARG A 104 17.64 -4.34 36.73
C ARG A 104 16.96 -4.29 38.10
N TRP A 105 16.19 -3.23 38.34
CA TRP A 105 15.26 -3.12 39.46
C TRP A 105 13.90 -2.67 38.95
N HIS A 106 12.89 -3.54 39.08
CA HIS A 106 11.52 -3.22 38.70
C HIS A 106 11.02 -1.97 39.44
N VAL A 107 10.37 -1.06 38.71
CA VAL A 107 9.80 0.18 39.24
C VAL A 107 8.36 0.36 38.76
N GLU A 108 7.51 0.92 39.61
CA GLU A 108 6.11 1.19 39.28
C GLU A 108 6.00 2.52 38.51
N PRO A 109 5.55 2.53 37.24
CA PRO A 109 5.66 3.70 36.38
C PRO A 109 4.77 4.87 36.82
N ILE A 110 3.66 4.61 37.51
CA ILE A 110 2.73 5.63 38.00
C ILE A 110 3.33 6.43 39.16
N THR A 111 4.04 5.74 40.07
CA THR A 111 4.54 6.34 41.32
C THR A 111 6.00 6.76 41.22
N THR A 112 6.70 6.33 40.17
CA THR A 112 8.10 6.65 39.94
C THR A 112 8.22 7.85 39.01
N THR A 113 8.96 8.88 39.44
CA THR A 113 9.35 10.03 38.61
C THR A 113 10.74 9.84 38.02
N VAL A 114 11.03 10.55 36.93
CA VAL A 114 12.34 10.51 36.27
C VAL A 114 13.46 10.79 37.27
N ARG A 115 13.34 11.80 38.14
CA ARG A 115 14.34 12.14 39.17
C ARG A 115 14.69 10.97 40.10
N GLN A 116 13.80 10.00 40.30
CA GLN A 116 14.06 8.85 41.18
C GLN A 116 14.94 7.78 40.52
N LEU A 117 15.21 7.87 39.20
CA LEU A 117 16.09 6.93 38.51
C LEU A 117 17.57 7.15 38.86
N ALA A 118 18.00 8.39 39.13
CA ALA A 118 19.36 8.71 39.52
C ALA A 118 19.48 10.06 40.23
N GLU A 119 20.50 10.20 41.09
CA GLU A 119 20.83 11.48 41.73
C GLU A 119 21.39 12.50 40.73
N GLN A 120 22.11 12.02 39.71
CA GLN A 120 22.68 12.82 38.63
C GLN A 120 22.52 12.10 37.29
N PHE A 121 22.14 12.87 36.27
CA PHE A 121 21.95 12.38 34.92
C PHE A 121 23.09 12.82 34.02
N SER A 122 23.50 11.92 33.14
CA SER A 122 24.37 12.20 32.01
C SER A 122 23.64 11.84 30.72
N PRO A 123 23.73 12.69 29.67
CA PRO A 123 23.12 12.42 28.37
C PRO A 123 23.67 11.15 27.72
N ASP A 124 24.81 10.66 28.18
CA ASP A 124 25.56 9.55 27.59
C ASP A 124 25.21 8.20 28.17
N TYR A 125 24.38 8.15 29.22
CA TYR A 125 24.08 6.93 29.98
C TYR A 125 22.62 6.54 29.87
N ALA A 126 22.38 5.23 29.86
CA ALA A 126 21.07 4.66 30.06
C ALA A 126 20.79 4.43 31.54
N TYR A 127 19.60 4.81 31.97
CA TYR A 127 19.14 4.68 33.36
C TYR A 127 17.88 3.83 33.50
N LEU A 128 17.18 3.59 32.39
CA LEU A 128 15.88 2.93 32.35
C LEU A 128 15.87 1.91 31.21
N VAL A 129 15.30 0.75 31.50
CA VAL A 129 14.88 -0.23 30.51
C VAL A 129 13.36 -0.29 30.53
N ILE A 130 12.75 -0.14 29.36
CA ILE A 130 11.33 -0.36 29.13
C ILE A 130 11.21 -1.63 28.30
N GLU A 131 10.86 -2.72 28.95
CA GLU A 131 10.63 -3.99 28.29
C GLU A 131 9.22 -3.98 27.71
N LEU A 132 9.15 -4.00 26.37
CA LEU A 132 7.91 -4.08 25.64
C LEU A 132 7.34 -5.51 25.79
N PRO A 133 6.00 -5.67 25.76
CA PRO A 133 5.40 -6.99 25.77
C PRO A 133 5.95 -7.83 24.62
N ASP A 134 6.17 -9.13 24.86
CA ASP A 134 6.69 -10.03 23.84
C ASP A 134 5.82 -9.96 22.58
N PRO A 135 6.34 -9.45 21.45
CA PRO A 135 5.56 -9.27 20.24
C PRO A 135 5.06 -10.62 19.71
N SER A 136 5.70 -11.75 20.03
CA SER A 136 5.26 -13.08 19.64
C SER A 136 3.93 -13.48 20.28
N LEU A 137 3.73 -13.18 21.57
CA LEU A 137 2.50 -13.52 22.29
C LEU A 137 1.30 -12.68 21.82
N GLN A 138 1.50 -11.38 21.58
CA GLN A 138 0.45 -10.54 21.02
C GLN A 138 0.08 -10.99 19.60
N PHE A 139 1.10 -11.34 18.82
CA PHE A 139 0.94 -11.79 17.45
C PHE A 139 0.19 -13.13 17.34
N GLU A 140 0.51 -14.11 18.20
CA GLU A 140 -0.19 -15.40 18.23
C GLU A 140 -1.68 -15.22 18.53
N ASN A 141 -2.01 -14.36 19.50
CA ASN A 141 -3.40 -14.08 19.86
C ASN A 141 -4.18 -13.42 18.72
N VAL A 142 -3.60 -12.41 18.06
CA VAL A 142 -4.25 -11.72 16.93
C VAL A 142 -4.37 -12.65 15.71
N THR A 143 -3.35 -13.47 15.45
CA THR A 143 -3.40 -14.45 14.35
C THR A 143 -4.47 -15.51 14.61
N LYS A 144 -4.60 -15.97 15.86
CA LYS A 144 -5.66 -16.90 16.27
C LYS A 144 -7.04 -16.27 16.11
N GLU A 145 -7.20 -15.01 16.53
CA GLU A 145 -8.45 -14.26 16.35
C GLU A 145 -8.82 -14.11 14.86
N LEU A 146 -7.88 -13.66 14.03
CA LEU A 146 -8.08 -13.53 12.57
C LEU A 146 -8.42 -14.88 11.93
N SER A 147 -7.74 -15.95 12.34
CA SER A 147 -7.98 -17.30 11.83
C SER A 147 -9.31 -17.92 12.33
N GLN A 148 -9.88 -17.43 13.44
CA GLN A 148 -11.15 -17.92 13.98
C GLN A 148 -12.34 -17.11 13.47
N SER A 149 -12.24 -15.78 13.49
CA SER A 149 -13.34 -14.86 13.16
C SER A 149 -13.41 -14.54 11.66
N HIS A 150 -12.28 -14.61 10.95
CA HIS A 150 -12.17 -14.21 9.54
C HIS A 150 -11.41 -15.22 8.68
N ALA A 151 -11.41 -16.51 9.06
CA ALA A 151 -10.56 -17.56 8.48
C ALA A 151 -10.41 -17.50 6.95
N MET A 152 -11.53 -17.48 6.22
CA MET A 152 -11.52 -17.49 4.76
C MET A 152 -10.95 -16.20 4.17
N LEU A 153 -11.37 -15.05 4.70
CA LEU A 153 -10.92 -13.74 4.20
C LEU A 153 -9.45 -13.51 4.54
N PHE A 154 -9.02 -13.89 5.75
CA PHE A 154 -7.63 -13.84 6.18
C PHE A 154 -6.74 -14.66 5.24
N GLU A 155 -7.16 -15.88 4.85
CA GLU A 155 -6.41 -16.68 3.88
C GLU A 155 -6.36 -16.05 2.49
N CYS A 156 -7.46 -15.46 2.00
CA CYS A 156 -7.49 -14.75 0.72
C CYS A 156 -6.53 -13.55 0.68
N LEU A 157 -6.37 -12.85 1.81
CA LEU A 157 -5.51 -11.68 1.96
C LEU A 157 -4.03 -12.01 2.24
N ARG A 158 -3.70 -13.28 2.41
CA ARG A 158 -2.38 -13.74 2.81
C ARG A 158 -1.49 -14.04 1.61
N VAL A 159 -0.24 -13.59 1.68
CA VAL A 159 0.79 -13.87 0.67
C VAL A 159 2.08 -14.32 1.32
N LYS A 160 2.89 -15.08 0.58
CA LYS A 160 4.25 -15.47 0.96
C LYS A 160 5.26 -14.75 0.09
N VAL A 161 6.32 -14.21 0.70
CA VAL A 161 7.42 -13.56 -0.01
C VAL A 161 8.76 -14.09 0.48
N GLY A 162 9.76 -14.11 -0.40
CA GLY A 162 11.12 -14.47 -0.03
C GLY A 162 11.71 -13.45 0.95
N HIS A 163 11.53 -12.17 0.69
CA HIS A 163 12.09 -11.06 1.47
C HIS A 163 11.07 -9.94 1.70
N LEU A 164 10.97 -9.47 2.94
CA LEU A 164 10.14 -8.30 3.25
C LEU A 164 10.71 -7.07 2.52
N GLY A 165 9.83 -6.31 1.87
CA GLY A 165 10.21 -5.09 1.14
C GLY A 165 10.75 -5.34 -0.28
N SER A 166 11.20 -6.55 -0.61
CA SER A 166 11.75 -6.89 -1.94
C SER A 166 10.88 -7.94 -2.63
N TRP A 167 9.92 -7.46 -3.42
CA TRP A 167 9.00 -8.29 -4.20
C TRP A 167 9.65 -8.72 -5.51
N ALA A 168 9.61 -10.01 -5.82
CA ALA A 168 10.23 -10.59 -7.00
C ALA A 168 9.25 -11.46 -7.81
N ALA A 169 9.63 -11.80 -9.04
CA ALA A 169 8.82 -12.69 -9.89
C ALA A 169 8.59 -14.07 -9.24
N ALA A 170 9.58 -14.60 -8.52
CA ALA A 170 9.45 -15.85 -7.76
C ALA A 170 8.36 -15.78 -6.68
N ASP A 171 8.07 -14.60 -6.12
CA ASP A 171 6.98 -14.42 -5.16
C ASP A 171 5.62 -14.50 -5.86
N ILE A 172 5.52 -14.10 -7.14
CA ILE A 172 4.29 -14.25 -7.92
C ILE A 172 4.00 -15.74 -8.09
N GLU A 173 4.98 -16.52 -8.57
CA GLU A 173 4.85 -17.97 -8.77
C GLU A 173 4.50 -18.69 -7.46
N GLY A 174 5.20 -18.37 -6.37
CA GLY A 174 4.96 -18.94 -5.05
C GLY A 174 3.55 -18.63 -4.50
N ASN A 175 2.92 -17.53 -4.94
CA ASN A 175 1.56 -17.19 -4.59
C ASN A 175 0.52 -17.66 -5.59
N GLN A 176 0.87 -18.10 -6.80
CA GLN A 176 -0.10 -18.60 -7.78
C GLN A 176 -0.52 -20.04 -7.53
N LYS A 177 0.35 -20.86 -6.90
CA LYS A 177 0.18 -22.29 -6.57
C LYS A 177 -0.65 -23.06 -7.61
N ASP A 178 0.04 -23.60 -8.62
CA ASP A 178 -0.52 -24.26 -9.80
C ASP A 178 -1.24 -23.32 -10.80
N GLY A 179 -1.39 -22.03 -10.45
CA GLY A 179 -1.74 -20.99 -11.41
C GLY A 179 -0.63 -20.73 -12.43
N VAL A 180 -1.03 -20.24 -13.60
CA VAL A 180 -0.11 -19.97 -14.72
C VAL A 180 -0.13 -18.48 -15.03
N LEU A 181 1.07 -17.87 -15.08
CA LEU A 181 1.29 -16.62 -15.80
C LEU A 181 1.50 -16.98 -17.28
N THR A 182 0.52 -16.68 -18.12
CA THR A 182 0.60 -16.97 -19.56
C THR A 182 0.46 -15.70 -20.39
N GLU A 183 1.28 -15.61 -21.44
CA GLU A 183 1.13 -14.67 -22.54
C GLU A 183 0.43 -15.32 -23.75
N ASP A 184 0.28 -16.65 -23.76
CA ASP A 184 -0.29 -17.41 -24.88
C ASP A 184 -1.81 -17.51 -24.78
N ILE A 185 -2.47 -17.11 -25.87
CA ILE A 185 -3.93 -17.10 -26.02
C ILE A 185 -4.47 -18.52 -26.29
N ALA A 186 -3.66 -19.41 -26.86
CA ALA A 186 -4.12 -20.70 -27.37
C ALA A 186 -4.63 -21.65 -26.27
N GLU A 187 -4.25 -21.44 -25.01
CA GLU A 187 -4.58 -22.31 -23.87
C GLU A 187 -5.40 -21.59 -22.79
N LEU A 188 -6.02 -20.45 -23.11
CA LEU A 188 -6.76 -19.69 -22.11
C LEU A 188 -8.06 -20.40 -21.69
N PRO A 189 -8.34 -20.50 -20.37
CA PRO A 189 -9.65 -20.90 -19.89
C PRO A 189 -10.77 -20.05 -20.51
N SER A 190 -11.93 -20.65 -20.77
CA SER A 190 -13.04 -19.98 -21.47
C SER A 190 -13.43 -18.62 -20.85
N ALA A 191 -13.39 -18.52 -19.53
CA ALA A 191 -13.66 -17.28 -18.82
C ALA A 191 -12.67 -16.14 -19.15
N PHE A 192 -11.38 -16.44 -19.35
CA PHE A 192 -10.42 -15.44 -19.82
C PHE A 192 -10.74 -15.02 -21.25
N GLN A 193 -11.07 -15.97 -22.11
CA GLN A 193 -11.42 -15.69 -23.50
C GLN A 193 -12.68 -14.82 -23.59
N GLU A 194 -13.69 -15.06 -22.76
CA GLU A 194 -14.90 -14.25 -22.67
C GLU A 194 -14.58 -12.81 -22.26
N ILE A 195 -13.79 -12.62 -21.18
CA ILE A 195 -13.36 -11.28 -20.73
C ILE A 195 -12.54 -10.59 -21.83
N GLN A 196 -11.60 -11.30 -22.46
CA GLN A 196 -10.77 -10.74 -23.52
C GLN A 196 -11.58 -10.34 -24.74
N ASN A 197 -12.51 -11.18 -25.19
CA ASN A 197 -13.41 -10.87 -26.30
C ASN A 197 -14.25 -9.64 -25.96
N ALA A 198 -14.79 -9.57 -24.74
CA ALA A 198 -15.59 -8.44 -24.31
C ALA A 198 -14.78 -7.13 -24.24
N LEU A 199 -13.53 -7.18 -23.76
CA LEU A 199 -12.61 -6.03 -23.78
C LEU A 199 -12.28 -5.60 -25.21
N GLN A 200 -12.13 -6.54 -26.14
CA GLN A 200 -11.77 -6.26 -27.53
C GLN A 200 -12.97 -5.91 -28.43
N SER A 201 -14.19 -6.05 -27.92
CA SER A 201 -15.41 -5.76 -28.66
C SER A 201 -15.38 -4.37 -29.31
N PRO A 202 -15.85 -4.24 -30.56
CA PRO A 202 -16.07 -2.94 -31.17
C PRO A 202 -17.03 -2.08 -30.33
N ARG A 203 -16.89 -0.76 -30.45
CA ARG A 203 -17.73 0.20 -29.75
C ARG A 203 -18.89 0.59 -30.65
N PHE A 204 -20.11 0.35 -30.21
CA PHE A 204 -21.29 0.55 -31.06
C PHE A 204 -21.91 1.92 -30.81
N TYR A 205 -22.25 2.62 -31.89
CA TYR A 205 -22.93 3.92 -31.82
C TYR A 205 -24.12 3.98 -32.76
N LYS A 206 -25.13 4.77 -32.39
CA LYS A 206 -26.30 5.01 -33.24
C LYS A 206 -26.12 6.34 -33.96
N ALA A 207 -26.16 6.34 -35.30
CA ALA A 207 -25.91 7.54 -36.11
C ALA A 207 -26.81 8.73 -35.68
N SER A 208 -28.10 8.47 -35.46
CA SER A 208 -29.05 9.50 -35.02
C SER A 208 -28.70 10.16 -33.69
N ASN A 209 -27.95 9.47 -32.81
CA ASN A 209 -27.59 9.99 -31.49
C ASN A 209 -26.35 10.89 -31.53
N VAL A 210 -25.60 10.86 -32.65
CA VAL A 210 -24.26 11.48 -32.75
C VAL A 210 -24.18 12.54 -33.84
N GLU A 211 -25.23 12.73 -34.64
CA GLU A 211 -25.30 13.76 -35.70
C GLU A 211 -25.01 15.19 -35.21
N GLY A 212 -25.32 15.48 -33.95
CA GLY A 212 -25.04 16.77 -33.31
C GLY A 212 -23.63 16.91 -32.71
N SER A 213 -22.86 15.82 -32.60
CA SER A 213 -21.53 15.85 -31.96
C SER A 213 -20.48 16.34 -32.94
N GLN A 214 -19.82 17.46 -32.60
CA GLN A 214 -18.69 17.98 -33.36
C GLN A 214 -17.49 17.04 -33.28
N ASP A 215 -17.21 16.47 -32.10
CA ASP A 215 -16.11 15.52 -31.91
C ASP A 215 -16.26 14.28 -32.81
N TYR A 216 -17.47 13.73 -32.92
CA TYR A 216 -17.77 12.63 -33.84
C TYR A 216 -17.47 13.02 -35.30
N LYS A 217 -17.91 14.20 -35.75
CA LYS A 217 -17.68 14.67 -37.12
C LYS A 217 -16.19 14.83 -37.42
N VAL A 218 -15.46 15.51 -36.54
CA VAL A 218 -14.02 15.74 -36.70
C VAL A 218 -13.26 14.41 -36.64
N LEU A 219 -13.59 13.54 -35.69
CA LEU A 219 -12.96 12.23 -35.57
C LEU A 219 -13.16 11.39 -36.84
N ARG A 220 -14.37 11.38 -37.39
CA ARG A 220 -14.68 10.65 -38.62
C ARG A 220 -14.04 11.27 -39.87
N GLU A 221 -13.99 12.60 -39.96
CA GLU A 221 -13.45 13.32 -41.12
C GLU A 221 -11.92 13.26 -41.16
N TRP A 222 -11.26 13.46 -40.02
CA TRP A 222 -9.80 13.61 -39.95
C TRP A 222 -9.08 12.30 -39.61
N TYR A 223 -9.76 11.40 -38.91
CA TYR A 223 -9.21 10.11 -38.46
C TYR A 223 -10.10 8.94 -38.88
N GLY A 224 -10.68 8.99 -40.07
CA GLY A 224 -11.68 8.01 -40.53
C GLY A 224 -11.21 6.56 -40.44
N LYS A 225 -9.94 6.27 -40.77
CA LYS A 225 -9.38 4.92 -40.66
C LYS A 225 -9.36 4.42 -39.21
N GLU A 226 -8.85 5.25 -38.31
CA GLU A 226 -8.79 4.95 -36.87
C GLU A 226 -10.20 4.85 -36.27
N PHE A 227 -11.12 5.72 -36.71
CA PHE A 227 -12.52 5.69 -36.33
C PHE A 227 -13.16 4.34 -36.66
N ASP A 228 -13.03 3.88 -37.91
CA ASP A 228 -13.63 2.62 -38.39
C ASP A 228 -13.01 1.38 -37.71
N CYS A 229 -11.80 1.48 -37.15
CA CYS A 229 -11.19 0.40 -36.36
C CYS A 229 -11.77 0.25 -34.94
N ILE A 230 -12.39 1.30 -34.41
CA ILE A 230 -12.89 1.35 -33.03
C ILE A 230 -14.42 1.29 -33.00
N PHE A 231 -15.06 2.06 -33.87
CA PHE A 231 -16.49 2.34 -33.84
C PHE A 231 -17.24 1.64 -34.95
N VAL A 232 -18.38 1.05 -34.59
CA VAL A 232 -19.29 0.40 -35.55
C VAL A 232 -20.67 1.02 -35.39
N ALA A 233 -21.25 1.47 -36.51
CA ALA A 233 -22.62 1.95 -36.52
C ALA A 233 -23.59 0.79 -36.25
N ALA A 234 -24.54 0.99 -35.34
CA ALA A 234 -25.59 0.03 -35.01
C ALA A 234 -26.97 0.60 -35.34
N ASP A 235 -27.81 -0.24 -35.94
CA ASP A 235 -29.19 0.12 -36.32
C ASP A 235 -30.16 0.08 -35.12
N THR A 236 -29.83 -0.71 -34.09
CA THR A 236 -30.65 -0.93 -32.89
C THR A 236 -29.92 -0.50 -31.62
N GLU A 237 -30.68 -0.34 -30.53
CA GLU A 237 -30.10 -0.07 -29.21
C GLU A 237 -29.25 -1.27 -28.77
N SER A 238 -27.93 -1.14 -28.91
CA SER A 238 -26.97 -2.10 -28.38
C SER A 238 -26.61 -1.72 -26.94
N PRO A 239 -26.42 -2.68 -26.03
CA PRO A 239 -25.89 -2.39 -24.70
C PRO A 239 -24.53 -1.67 -24.81
N GLY A 240 -24.34 -0.58 -24.08
CA GLY A 240 -23.08 0.16 -24.08
C GLY A 240 -22.89 1.13 -25.25
N LEU A 241 -23.98 1.77 -25.72
CA LEU A 241 -23.90 2.82 -26.73
C LEU A 241 -22.87 3.89 -26.36
N VAL A 242 -22.01 4.19 -27.33
CA VAL A 242 -20.98 5.23 -27.26
C VAL A 242 -21.63 6.59 -26.97
N THR A 243 -21.03 7.33 -26.05
CA THR A 243 -21.46 8.70 -25.70
C THR A 243 -20.64 9.75 -26.43
N TYR A 244 -21.14 10.98 -26.51
CA TYR A 244 -20.37 12.10 -27.09
C TYR A 244 -19.02 12.31 -26.37
N ARG A 245 -18.96 12.03 -25.06
CA ARG A 245 -17.72 12.13 -24.27
C ARG A 245 -16.67 11.12 -24.70
N GLU A 246 -17.10 9.95 -25.13
CA GLU A 246 -16.20 8.92 -25.63
C GLU A 246 -15.58 9.35 -26.97
N PHE A 247 -16.34 9.92 -27.91
CA PHE A 247 -15.74 10.50 -29.13
C PHE A 247 -14.74 11.61 -28.82
N ALA A 248 -15.05 12.49 -27.87
CA ALA A 248 -14.13 13.54 -27.44
C ALA A 248 -12.84 12.95 -26.84
N ALA A 249 -12.92 11.87 -26.07
CA ALA A 249 -11.74 11.20 -25.51
C ALA A 249 -10.84 10.60 -26.60
N PHE A 250 -11.43 9.88 -27.56
CA PHE A 250 -10.67 9.31 -28.70
C PHE A 250 -10.07 10.41 -29.60
N TYR A 251 -10.83 11.48 -29.88
CA TYR A 251 -10.31 12.63 -30.61
C TYR A 251 -9.14 13.31 -29.89
N ASN A 252 -9.27 13.54 -28.58
CA ASN A 252 -8.21 14.16 -27.79
C ASN A 252 -6.96 13.28 -27.69
N LEU A 253 -7.13 11.95 -27.61
CA LEU A 253 -6.03 11.01 -27.66
C LEU A 253 -5.27 11.11 -28.99
N LEU A 254 -5.99 11.12 -30.11
CA LEU A 254 -5.37 11.19 -31.44
C LEU A 254 -4.69 12.53 -31.71
N ARG A 255 -5.35 13.63 -31.32
CA ARG A 255 -4.76 14.96 -31.41
C ARG A 255 -3.50 15.07 -30.55
N GLY A 256 -3.56 14.57 -29.31
CA GLY A 256 -2.40 14.52 -28.41
C GLY A 256 -1.29 13.61 -28.94
N PHE A 257 -1.64 12.53 -29.64
CA PHE A 257 -0.66 11.67 -30.31
C PHE A 257 0.16 12.46 -31.32
N ASP A 258 -0.52 13.15 -32.24
CA ASP A 258 0.10 13.89 -33.33
C ASP A 258 0.93 15.09 -32.82
N GLU A 259 0.51 15.70 -31.70
CA GLU A 259 1.18 16.87 -31.09
C GLU A 259 2.33 16.49 -30.12
N ASP A 260 2.18 15.44 -29.31
CA ASP A 260 2.99 15.24 -28.09
C ASP A 260 3.70 13.89 -27.96
N VAL A 261 3.49 12.89 -28.83
CA VAL A 261 4.16 11.58 -28.71
C VAL A 261 5.69 11.67 -28.68
N LEU A 262 6.26 12.53 -29.52
CA LEU A 262 7.71 12.73 -29.56
C LEU A 262 8.23 13.34 -28.26
N ARG A 263 7.42 14.14 -27.57
CA ARG A 263 7.77 14.67 -26.25
C ARG A 263 7.72 13.53 -25.24
N ILE A 264 6.58 12.83 -25.10
CA ILE A 264 6.35 11.78 -24.10
C ILE A 264 7.41 10.67 -24.17
N ALA A 265 7.85 10.30 -25.38
CA ALA A 265 8.89 9.30 -25.62
C ALA A 265 10.33 9.77 -25.29
N GLY A 266 10.53 11.05 -24.98
CA GLY A 266 11.84 11.61 -24.63
C GLY A 266 12.41 11.03 -23.33
N HIS A 267 13.71 10.73 -23.32
CA HIS A 267 14.41 10.12 -22.18
C HIS A 267 14.57 11.08 -20.97
N SER A 268 14.35 12.39 -21.17
CA SER A 268 14.51 13.43 -20.15
C SER A 268 13.21 13.83 -19.44
N ILE A 269 12.11 13.12 -19.70
CA ILE A 269 10.82 13.44 -19.09
C ILE A 269 10.68 12.76 -17.72
N SER A 270 10.16 13.51 -16.74
CA SER A 270 9.92 12.99 -15.40
C SER A 270 8.88 11.86 -15.41
N SER A 271 9.05 10.88 -14.52
CA SER A 271 8.07 9.81 -14.30
C SER A 271 6.69 10.38 -13.96
N SER A 272 6.63 11.44 -13.17
CA SER A 272 5.40 12.14 -12.81
C SER A 272 4.62 12.69 -14.01
N PHE A 273 5.31 13.25 -15.01
CA PHE A 273 4.65 13.78 -16.20
C PHE A 273 4.05 12.65 -17.04
N ARG A 274 4.79 11.56 -17.22
CA ARG A 274 4.29 10.39 -17.96
C ARG A 274 3.12 9.72 -17.23
N ALA A 275 3.19 9.60 -15.90
CA ALA A 275 2.09 9.11 -15.08
C ALA A 275 0.84 9.97 -15.22
N SER A 276 0.99 11.29 -15.14
CA SER A 276 -0.13 12.22 -15.35
C SER A 276 -0.75 12.08 -16.74
N ASN A 277 0.07 11.98 -17.80
CA ASN A 277 -0.43 11.77 -19.16
C ASN A 277 -1.17 10.44 -19.32
N PHE A 278 -0.60 9.34 -18.79
CA PHE A 278 -1.25 8.04 -18.83
C PHE A 278 -2.63 8.08 -18.17
N VAL A 279 -2.69 8.59 -16.94
CA VAL A 279 -3.93 8.69 -16.18
C VAL A 279 -4.95 9.59 -16.89
N MET A 280 -4.52 10.76 -17.38
CA MET A 280 -5.39 11.74 -18.05
C MET A 280 -6.02 11.20 -19.34
N HIS A 281 -5.27 10.42 -20.12
CA HIS A 281 -5.73 9.97 -21.44
C HIS A 281 -6.39 8.59 -21.41
N PHE A 282 -5.98 7.69 -20.51
CA PHE A 282 -6.44 6.29 -20.55
C PHE A 282 -7.29 5.86 -19.36
N VAL A 283 -7.22 6.56 -18.22
CA VAL A 283 -7.93 6.16 -17.00
C VAL A 283 -9.07 7.12 -16.67
N HIS A 284 -8.83 8.43 -16.66
CA HIS A 284 -9.85 9.43 -16.36
C HIS A 284 -11.03 9.41 -17.34
N PRO A 285 -10.84 9.33 -18.68
CA PRO A 285 -11.98 9.37 -19.58
C PRO A 285 -12.98 8.22 -19.38
N PRO A 286 -12.56 6.95 -19.21
CA PRO A 286 -13.50 5.88 -18.92
C PRO A 286 -14.02 5.87 -17.47
N PHE A 287 -13.20 6.16 -16.45
CA PHE A 287 -13.62 5.92 -15.06
C PHE A 287 -14.00 7.16 -14.24
N PHE A 288 -13.44 8.32 -14.57
CA PHE A 288 -13.81 9.57 -13.89
C PHE A 288 -15.04 10.22 -14.52
N SER A 289 -15.15 10.15 -15.86
CA SER A 289 -16.23 10.84 -16.58
C SER A 289 -17.54 10.05 -16.65
N LEU A 290 -17.48 8.72 -16.43
CA LEU A 290 -18.63 7.83 -16.38
C LEU A 290 -18.94 7.51 -14.91
N LEU A 291 -19.65 8.42 -14.26
CA LEU A 291 -20.09 8.25 -12.87
C LEU A 291 -21.07 7.05 -12.78
N SER A 292 -20.56 5.87 -12.45
CA SER A 292 -21.40 4.78 -11.95
C SER A 292 -21.59 4.94 -10.45
N CYS A 293 -22.78 4.63 -9.92
CA CYS A 293 -23.01 4.58 -8.49
C CYS A 293 -22.45 3.31 -7.82
N ARG A 294 -21.83 2.40 -8.59
CA ARG A 294 -21.36 1.10 -8.10
C ARG A 294 -19.86 1.04 -7.84
N PHE A 295 -19.09 1.92 -8.47
CA PHE A 295 -17.65 2.00 -8.27
C PHE A 295 -17.17 3.44 -8.30
N GLU A 296 -16.02 3.65 -7.68
CA GLU A 296 -15.33 4.92 -7.57
C GLU A 296 -13.93 4.83 -8.14
N TYR A 297 -13.45 5.96 -8.65
CA TYR A 297 -12.07 6.13 -9.07
C TYR A 297 -11.28 6.81 -7.96
N TRP A 298 -10.21 6.18 -7.50
CA TRP A 298 -9.30 6.73 -6.50
C TRP A 298 -7.89 6.88 -7.10
N GLN A 299 -7.25 8.03 -6.84
CA GLN A 299 -5.89 8.33 -7.29
C GLN A 299 -4.96 8.49 -6.09
N ASP A 300 -3.75 7.93 -6.19
CA ASP A 300 -2.70 7.96 -5.17
C ASP A 300 -3.16 7.52 -3.77
N ALA A 301 -4.08 6.55 -3.72
CA ALA A 301 -4.79 6.18 -2.51
C ALA A 301 -4.29 4.85 -1.92
N LEU A 302 -4.44 4.73 -0.60
CA LEU A 302 -4.25 3.48 0.13
C LEU A 302 -5.51 2.63 0.03
N TRP A 303 -5.35 1.30 0.08
CA TRP A 303 -6.48 0.40 0.28
C TRP A 303 -7.10 0.64 1.66
N SER A 304 -8.41 0.43 1.79
CA SER A 304 -9.11 0.52 3.09
C SER A 304 -8.87 -0.70 3.99
N PHE A 305 -8.21 -1.74 3.47
CA PHE A 305 -7.93 -2.99 4.18
C PHE A 305 -6.49 -3.46 3.92
N PRO A 306 -5.88 -4.19 4.88
CA PRO A 306 -4.53 -4.71 4.70
C PRO A 306 -4.52 -6.03 3.93
N MET A 307 -3.36 -6.34 3.35
CA MET A 307 -2.94 -7.71 3.06
C MET A 307 -1.94 -8.19 4.11
N PHE A 308 -1.79 -9.51 4.24
CA PHE A 308 -0.91 -10.13 5.23
C PHE A 308 0.27 -10.79 4.56
N VAL A 309 1.46 -10.31 4.86
CA VAL A 309 2.71 -10.72 4.21
C VAL A 309 3.47 -11.64 5.14
N GLU A 310 3.72 -12.85 4.70
CA GLU A 310 4.55 -13.86 5.35
C GLU A 310 5.93 -13.86 4.69
N ALA A 311 6.99 -13.63 5.45
CA ALA A 311 8.34 -13.82 4.94
C ALA A 311 8.83 -15.23 5.21
N ALA A 312 9.72 -15.73 4.34
CA ALA A 312 10.43 -16.97 4.61
C ALA A 312 11.28 -16.89 5.89
N ASN A 313 11.84 -15.71 6.20
CA ASN A 313 12.68 -15.47 7.38
C ASN A 313 12.38 -14.11 8.03
N PRO A 314 12.07 -14.05 9.34
CA PRO A 314 11.83 -15.19 10.23
C PRO A 314 10.51 -15.91 9.89
N PRO A 315 10.48 -17.26 9.96
CA PRO A 315 9.28 -18.02 9.63
C PRO A 315 8.12 -17.68 10.57
N ASN A 316 6.89 -17.71 10.04
CA ASN A 316 5.64 -17.43 10.75
C ASN A 316 5.43 -15.99 11.24
N ALA A 317 6.31 -15.05 10.90
CA ALA A 317 6.07 -13.63 11.16
C ALA A 317 5.25 -13.02 10.03
N PHE A 318 3.93 -13.03 10.16
CA PHE A 318 3.07 -12.22 9.30
C PHE A 318 3.21 -10.73 9.68
N ARG A 319 3.11 -9.88 8.67
CA ARG A 319 2.97 -8.44 8.85
C ARG A 319 1.78 -7.97 8.05
N LYS A 320 1.08 -6.95 8.55
CA LYS A 320 0.09 -6.28 7.72
C LYS A 320 0.80 -5.31 6.79
N PHE A 321 0.34 -5.24 5.56
CA PHE A 321 0.77 -4.26 4.57
C PHE A 321 -0.49 -3.63 3.99
N VAL A 322 -0.56 -2.31 3.95
CA VAL A 322 -1.68 -1.61 3.32
C VAL A 322 -1.17 -1.11 1.96
N PRO A 323 -1.59 -1.74 0.85
CA PRO A 323 -1.14 -1.33 -0.47
C PRO A 323 -1.52 0.11 -0.78
N LYS A 324 -0.65 0.76 -1.56
CA LYS A 324 -0.92 2.01 -2.25
C LYS A 324 -0.88 1.71 -3.75
N SER A 325 -1.76 2.33 -4.52
CA SER A 325 -1.75 2.27 -5.98
C SER A 325 -1.84 3.68 -6.55
N ASP A 326 -1.17 3.94 -7.66
CA ASP A 326 -1.19 5.25 -8.33
C ASP A 326 -2.60 5.61 -8.78
N CYS A 327 -3.35 4.62 -9.26
CA CYS A 327 -4.79 4.73 -9.41
C CYS A 327 -5.49 3.38 -9.28
N MET A 328 -6.75 3.41 -8.88
CA MET A 328 -7.61 2.23 -8.77
C MET A 328 -9.08 2.55 -9.01
N VAL A 329 -9.83 1.53 -9.41
CA VAL A 329 -11.30 1.57 -9.51
C VAL A 329 -11.85 0.58 -8.51
N VAL A 330 -12.64 1.08 -7.57
CA VAL A 330 -13.02 0.37 -6.34
C VAL A 330 -14.52 0.25 -6.26
N SER A 331 -15.05 -0.89 -5.80
CA SER A 331 -16.47 -0.99 -5.48
C SER A 331 -16.87 0.02 -4.41
N SER A 332 -17.86 0.87 -4.68
CA SER A 332 -18.40 1.84 -3.71
C SER A 332 -19.05 1.17 -2.49
N ARG A 333 -19.38 -0.13 -2.59
CA ARG A 333 -20.11 -0.85 -1.54
C ARG A 333 -19.21 -1.74 -0.69
N LEU A 334 -18.31 -2.48 -1.33
CA LEU A 334 -17.46 -3.46 -0.66
C LEU A 334 -15.99 -3.05 -0.59
N GLU A 335 -15.64 -1.88 -1.15
CA GLU A 335 -14.28 -1.33 -1.14
C GLU A 335 -13.22 -2.22 -1.78
N ILE A 336 -13.62 -3.25 -2.55
CA ILE A 336 -12.72 -4.14 -3.29
C ILE A 336 -12.33 -3.50 -4.64
N PRO A 337 -11.03 -3.34 -4.95
CA PRO A 337 -10.58 -2.89 -6.26
C PRO A 337 -10.88 -3.90 -7.39
N PHE A 338 -11.36 -3.39 -8.52
CA PHE A 338 -11.48 -4.10 -9.80
C PHE A 338 -10.34 -3.78 -10.77
N LEU A 339 -9.78 -2.58 -10.65
CA LEU A 339 -8.63 -2.10 -11.40
C LEU A 339 -7.60 -1.56 -10.42
N ILE A 340 -6.34 -1.96 -10.57
CA ILE A 340 -5.20 -1.33 -9.89
C ILE A 340 -4.10 -1.03 -10.90
N CYS A 341 -3.38 0.08 -10.70
CA CYS A 341 -2.35 0.51 -11.64
C CYS A 341 -1.13 1.09 -10.93
N GLU A 342 0.03 0.85 -11.52
CA GLU A 342 1.33 1.40 -11.16
C GLU A 342 1.99 1.96 -12.43
N VAL A 343 2.43 3.20 -12.39
CA VAL A 343 2.96 3.93 -13.55
C VAL A 343 4.36 4.44 -13.27
N ILE A 344 5.34 3.86 -13.97
CA ILE A 344 6.74 4.34 -14.02
C ILE A 344 7.29 4.53 -12.60
N SER A 345 7.11 3.49 -11.81
CA SER A 345 7.38 3.53 -10.39
C SER A 345 8.89 3.49 -10.12
N HIS A 346 9.68 2.64 -10.81
CA HIS A 346 11.16 2.64 -10.79
C HIS A 346 11.77 1.84 -11.96
N LYS A 347 13.11 1.89 -12.14
CA LYS A 347 13.84 1.05 -13.13
C LYS A 347 13.75 -0.46 -12.86
N TYR A 348 13.33 -0.85 -11.66
CA TYR A 348 13.32 -2.22 -11.20
C TYR A 348 11.89 -2.79 -11.23
N GLU A 349 11.71 -4.02 -11.72
CA GLU A 349 10.42 -4.72 -11.86
C GLU A 349 9.75 -5.08 -10.50
N HIS A 350 10.25 -4.52 -9.38
CA HIS A 350 9.72 -4.77 -8.04
C HIS A 350 8.26 -4.33 -7.91
N ASP A 351 7.91 -3.17 -8.48
CA ASP A 351 6.54 -2.67 -8.39
C ASP A 351 5.58 -3.46 -9.27
N ARG A 352 6.04 -3.95 -10.43
CA ARG A 352 5.26 -4.90 -11.23
C ARG A 352 5.02 -6.19 -10.45
N SER A 353 6.04 -6.73 -9.80
CA SER A 353 5.92 -7.94 -8.98
C SER A 353 4.95 -7.72 -7.81
N ARG A 354 5.09 -6.59 -7.12
CA ARG A 354 4.19 -6.15 -6.05
C ARG A 354 2.75 -6.01 -6.54
N LEU A 355 2.53 -5.34 -7.68
CA LEU A 355 1.22 -5.15 -8.30
C LEU A 355 0.54 -6.49 -8.60
N LEU A 356 1.28 -7.48 -9.12
CA LEU A 356 0.72 -8.79 -9.46
C LEU A 356 0.38 -9.62 -8.21
N ILE A 357 1.16 -9.49 -7.14
CA ILE A 357 0.84 -10.10 -5.85
C ILE A 357 -0.40 -9.45 -5.24
N GLN A 358 -0.53 -8.13 -5.30
CA GLN A 358 -1.74 -7.41 -4.90
C GLN A 358 -2.96 -7.86 -5.72
N ALA A 359 -2.83 -7.95 -7.05
CA ALA A 359 -3.90 -8.41 -7.93
C ALA A 359 -4.33 -9.85 -7.62
N THR A 360 -3.38 -10.71 -7.25
CA THR A 360 -3.65 -12.09 -6.80
C THR A 360 -4.51 -12.11 -5.54
N VAL A 361 -4.17 -11.28 -4.55
CA VAL A 361 -4.96 -11.12 -3.32
C VAL A 361 -6.38 -10.61 -3.63
N LEU A 362 -6.49 -9.62 -4.51
CA LEU A 362 -7.77 -9.06 -4.92
C LEU A 362 -8.65 -10.07 -5.65
N ALA A 363 -8.08 -10.88 -6.55
CA ALA A 363 -8.84 -11.89 -7.28
C ALA A 363 -9.44 -12.94 -6.33
N ARG A 364 -8.64 -13.41 -5.35
CA ARG A 364 -9.11 -14.34 -4.30
C ARG A 364 -10.21 -13.71 -3.44
N THR A 365 -9.94 -12.50 -2.95
CA THR A 365 -10.85 -11.78 -2.06
C THR A 365 -12.16 -11.44 -2.77
N GLY A 366 -12.10 -10.91 -3.99
CA GLY A 366 -13.28 -10.58 -4.78
C GLY A 366 -14.12 -11.81 -5.13
N GLN A 367 -13.49 -12.94 -5.43
CA GLN A 367 -14.20 -14.20 -5.64
C GLN A 367 -14.92 -14.68 -4.36
N LEU A 368 -14.29 -14.50 -3.19
CA LEU A 368 -14.95 -14.71 -1.90
C LEU A 368 -16.11 -13.74 -1.67
N LEU A 369 -16.07 -12.51 -2.20
CA LEU A 369 -17.09 -11.47 -2.00
C LEU A 369 -18.30 -11.58 -2.94
N LEU A 370 -18.25 -12.41 -3.98
CA LEU A 370 -19.40 -12.65 -4.86
C LEU A 370 -20.60 -13.25 -4.13
N GLN A 371 -21.79 -13.06 -4.70
CA GLN A 371 -23.01 -13.75 -4.29
C GLN A 371 -22.84 -15.27 -4.43
N PRO A 372 -23.34 -16.08 -3.48
CA PRO A 372 -23.23 -17.54 -3.56
C PRO A 372 -23.82 -18.13 -4.85
N THR A 373 -24.85 -17.47 -5.39
CA THR A 373 -25.55 -17.85 -6.63
C THR A 373 -24.95 -17.22 -7.89
N SER A 374 -23.90 -16.39 -7.77
CA SER A 374 -23.29 -15.78 -8.95
C SER A 374 -22.61 -16.84 -9.80
N MET A 375 -22.93 -16.83 -11.09
CA MET A 375 -22.27 -17.67 -12.09
C MET A 375 -21.03 -16.99 -12.68
N LYS A 376 -20.78 -15.72 -12.35
CA LYS A 376 -19.60 -15.00 -12.84
C LYS A 376 -18.38 -15.36 -12.01
N LYS A 377 -17.20 -15.33 -12.65
CA LYS A 377 -15.91 -15.36 -11.95
C LYS A 377 -15.48 -13.92 -11.68
N PHE A 378 -14.96 -13.66 -10.48
CA PHE A 378 -14.40 -12.35 -10.16
C PHE A 378 -13.03 -12.21 -10.83
N PHE A 379 -12.78 -11.07 -11.46
CA PHE A 379 -11.49 -10.77 -12.05
C PHE A 379 -11.04 -9.36 -11.66
N VAL A 380 -9.72 -9.18 -11.69
CA VAL A 380 -9.05 -7.89 -11.48
C VAL A 380 -8.26 -7.58 -12.73
N VAL A 381 -8.30 -6.32 -13.16
CA VAL A 381 -7.35 -5.81 -14.14
C VAL A 381 -6.22 -5.13 -13.39
N ALA A 382 -4.98 -5.56 -13.61
CA ALA A 382 -3.81 -4.85 -13.14
C ALA A 382 -3.10 -4.23 -14.34
N ILE A 383 -2.61 -3.00 -14.20
CA ILE A 383 -1.91 -2.30 -15.29
C ILE A 383 -0.58 -1.79 -14.77
N TYR A 384 0.51 -2.25 -15.39
CA TYR A 384 1.85 -1.72 -15.16
C TYR A 384 2.27 -0.94 -16.40
N VAL A 385 2.72 0.30 -16.23
CA VAL A 385 3.26 1.11 -17.33
C VAL A 385 4.75 1.33 -17.09
N ASP A 386 5.56 0.84 -18.01
CA ASP A 386 7.01 0.92 -17.90
C ASP A 386 7.57 2.29 -18.34
N ALA A 387 8.88 2.47 -18.18
CA ALA A 387 9.57 3.69 -18.60
C ALA A 387 9.61 3.89 -20.13
N ASN A 388 9.24 2.89 -20.94
CA ASN A 388 9.13 2.98 -22.39
C ASN A 388 7.70 3.27 -22.85
N MET A 389 6.77 3.55 -21.92
CA MET A 389 5.34 3.70 -22.20
C MET A 389 4.70 2.42 -22.77
N VAL A 390 5.22 1.25 -22.40
CA VAL A 390 4.53 -0.02 -22.63
C VAL A 390 3.60 -0.27 -21.45
N ALA A 391 2.30 -0.32 -21.73
CA ALA A 391 1.31 -0.74 -20.76
C ALA A 391 1.12 -2.26 -20.82
N SER A 392 1.57 -2.95 -19.79
CA SER A 392 1.25 -4.35 -19.56
C SER A 392 -0.05 -4.46 -18.78
N ARG A 393 -1.10 -4.93 -19.46
CA ARG A 393 -2.40 -5.25 -18.86
C ARG A 393 -2.43 -6.70 -18.43
N TYR A 394 -2.83 -6.96 -17.20
CA TYR A 394 -3.05 -8.28 -16.64
C TYR A 394 -4.52 -8.48 -16.33
N ILE A 395 -5.09 -9.62 -16.71
CA ILE A 395 -6.33 -10.12 -16.13
C ILE A 395 -5.92 -11.14 -15.08
N VAL A 396 -6.38 -10.96 -13.84
CA VAL A 396 -6.09 -11.86 -12.73
C VAL A 396 -7.39 -12.43 -12.21
N MET A 397 -7.47 -13.74 -12.13
CA MET A 397 -8.70 -14.45 -11.74
C MET A 397 -8.35 -15.71 -10.96
N GLN A 398 -9.14 -16.00 -9.93
CA GLN A 398 -9.05 -17.26 -9.20
C GLN A 398 -9.68 -18.38 -10.02
N ASP A 399 -8.97 -19.49 -10.22
CA ASP A 399 -9.55 -20.65 -10.89
C ASP A 399 -10.37 -21.48 -9.90
N ARG A 400 -11.58 -21.85 -10.30
CA ARG A 400 -12.60 -22.45 -9.43
C ARG A 400 -12.92 -23.88 -9.81
N ASP A 401 -12.07 -24.51 -10.62
CA ASP A 401 -12.27 -25.89 -11.05
C ASP A 401 -11.96 -26.81 -9.86
N GLY A 402 -13.02 -26.99 -9.06
CA GLY A 402 -12.95 -27.50 -7.70
C GLY A 402 -12.61 -28.97 -7.65
N ASN A 403 -11.41 -29.28 -7.18
CA ASN A 403 -11.15 -30.48 -6.37
C ASN A 403 -9.83 -30.42 -5.58
N THR A 404 -9.28 -29.23 -5.32
CA THR A 404 -8.08 -29.11 -4.51
C THR A 404 -8.46 -29.11 -3.04
N SER A 405 -8.02 -30.14 -2.32
CA SER A 405 -8.10 -30.26 -0.85
C SER A 405 -7.25 -29.22 -0.11
N ASP A 406 -6.58 -28.35 -0.86
CA ASP A 406 -5.69 -27.33 -0.35
C ASP A 406 -6.43 -25.99 -0.28
N ASN A 407 -6.42 -25.35 0.89
CA ASN A 407 -7.13 -24.09 1.14
C ASN A 407 -6.62 -22.91 0.29
N ARG A 408 -5.52 -23.07 -0.45
CA ARG A 408 -5.00 -22.05 -1.37
C ARG A 408 -5.46 -22.33 -2.79
N MET A 409 -6.41 -21.52 -3.22
CA MET A 409 -6.99 -21.59 -4.54
C MET A 409 -6.03 -21.01 -5.61
N PRO A 410 -5.85 -21.71 -6.74
CA PRO A 410 -4.97 -21.28 -7.83
C PRO A 410 -5.43 -19.96 -8.43
N VAL A 411 -4.48 -19.14 -8.86
CA VAL A 411 -4.76 -17.85 -9.51
C VAL A 411 -4.02 -17.79 -10.83
N SER A 412 -4.77 -17.58 -11.91
CA SER A 412 -4.22 -17.46 -13.25
C SER A 412 -4.06 -15.98 -13.60
N ILE A 413 -2.98 -15.67 -14.30
CA ILE A 413 -2.67 -14.32 -14.76
C ILE A 413 -2.45 -14.35 -16.27
N HIS A 414 -3.26 -13.60 -17.00
CA HIS A 414 -3.08 -13.42 -18.44
C HIS A 414 -2.60 -12.01 -18.75
N GLN A 415 -1.50 -11.90 -19.49
CA GLN A 415 -0.86 -10.64 -19.84
C GLN A 415 -1.10 -10.25 -21.30
N LYS A 416 -1.32 -8.96 -21.55
CA LYS A 416 -1.28 -8.34 -22.88
C LYS A 416 -0.56 -7.00 -22.81
N ASN A 417 0.38 -6.77 -23.71
CA ASN A 417 1.16 -5.54 -23.78
C ASN A 417 0.62 -4.59 -24.85
N PHE A 418 0.71 -3.29 -24.59
CA PHE A 418 0.36 -2.20 -25.50
C PHE A 418 1.49 -1.18 -25.52
N ASP A 419 2.13 -0.98 -26.67
CA ASP A 419 3.07 0.12 -26.87
C ASP A 419 2.25 1.41 -27.01
N LEU A 420 2.18 2.20 -25.92
CA LEU A 420 1.48 3.47 -25.91
C LEU A 420 2.26 4.57 -26.64
N ARG A 421 3.22 4.26 -27.51
CA ARG A 421 3.78 5.18 -28.49
C ARG A 421 3.30 4.84 -29.91
N ALA A 422 2.64 3.70 -30.09
CA ALA A 422 2.03 3.31 -31.34
C ALA A 422 0.55 3.73 -31.36
N LYS A 423 0.16 4.49 -32.39
CA LYS A 423 -1.16 5.14 -32.50
C LYS A 423 -2.30 4.13 -32.41
N ASP A 424 -2.19 3.04 -33.15
CA ASP A 424 -3.14 1.93 -33.17
C ASP A 424 -3.27 1.24 -31.81
N GLN A 425 -2.15 0.99 -31.13
CA GLN A 425 -2.15 0.32 -29.83
C GLN A 425 -2.73 1.19 -28.71
N GLN A 426 -2.47 2.51 -28.73
CA GLN A 426 -3.12 3.44 -27.80
C GLN A 426 -4.65 3.43 -27.95
N LEU A 427 -5.15 3.44 -29.19
CA LEU A 427 -6.60 3.39 -29.47
C LEU A 427 -7.21 2.07 -29.00
N HIS A 428 -6.55 0.95 -29.26
CA HIS A 428 -7.00 -0.36 -28.78
C HIS A 428 -7.00 -0.43 -27.26
N PHE A 429 -5.98 0.14 -26.61
CA PHE A 429 -5.92 0.19 -25.15
C PHE A 429 -7.07 1.04 -24.58
N LEU A 430 -7.29 2.26 -25.09
CA LEU A 430 -8.40 3.12 -24.64
C LEU A 430 -9.76 2.44 -24.84
N ARG A 431 -9.95 1.75 -25.98
CA ARG A 431 -11.15 0.94 -26.23
C ARG A 431 -11.35 -0.14 -25.18
N GLU A 432 -10.30 -0.92 -24.88
CA GLU A 432 -10.37 -1.94 -23.83
C GLU A 432 -10.73 -1.33 -22.46
N MET A 433 -10.23 -0.13 -22.15
CA MET A 433 -10.58 0.58 -20.91
C MET A 433 -12.05 1.02 -20.87
N TYR A 434 -12.63 1.50 -21.97
CA TYR A 434 -14.07 1.80 -22.05
C TYR A 434 -14.95 0.53 -21.94
N ASN A 435 -14.52 -0.58 -22.55
CA ASN A 435 -15.22 -1.85 -22.41
C ASN A 435 -15.10 -2.42 -20.99
N LEU A 436 -13.97 -2.18 -20.31
CA LEU A 436 -13.78 -2.59 -18.92
C LEU A 436 -14.80 -1.94 -17.99
N VAL A 437 -15.20 -0.68 -18.21
CA VAL A 437 -16.24 0.00 -17.42
C VAL A 437 -17.54 -0.82 -17.38
N THR A 438 -17.98 -1.33 -18.54
CA THR A 438 -19.19 -2.15 -18.64
C THR A 438 -19.04 -3.48 -17.91
N LEU A 439 -17.88 -4.13 -18.04
CA LEU A 439 -17.59 -5.38 -17.35
C LEU A 439 -17.54 -5.21 -15.83
N VAL A 440 -16.90 -4.13 -15.35
CA VAL A 440 -16.80 -3.80 -13.92
C VAL A 440 -18.18 -3.46 -13.36
N ASP A 441 -19.01 -2.70 -14.08
CA ASP A 441 -20.37 -2.40 -13.63
C ASP A 441 -21.22 -3.67 -13.47
N ALA A 442 -21.10 -4.59 -14.44
CA ALA A 442 -21.79 -5.87 -14.45
C ALA A 442 -21.22 -6.87 -13.43
N LEU A 443 -19.93 -6.79 -13.10
CA LEU A 443 -19.33 -7.61 -12.04
C LEU A 443 -19.70 -7.06 -10.66
N SER A 444 -19.75 -5.73 -10.50
CA SER A 444 -20.12 -5.10 -9.24
C SER A 444 -21.55 -5.40 -8.81
N SER A 445 -22.47 -5.70 -9.74
CA SER A 445 -23.84 -6.14 -9.38
C SER A 445 -23.89 -7.56 -8.81
N GLU A 446 -22.85 -8.36 -9.02
CA GLU A 446 -22.74 -9.73 -8.53
C GLU A 446 -22.13 -9.81 -7.11
N LEU A 447 -21.60 -8.70 -6.61
CA LEU A 447 -21.08 -8.64 -5.24
C LEU A 447 -22.21 -8.83 -4.22
N ALA A 448 -21.93 -9.56 -3.14
CA ALA A 448 -22.92 -9.89 -2.12
C ALA A 448 -23.14 -8.71 -1.17
N PRO A 449 -24.34 -8.09 -1.12
CA PRO A 449 -24.61 -7.00 -0.19
C PRO A 449 -24.45 -7.41 1.28
N SER A 450 -24.69 -8.69 1.60
CA SER A 450 -24.54 -9.25 2.94
C SER A 450 -23.09 -9.32 3.44
N LYS A 451 -22.10 -9.08 2.56
CA LYS A 451 -20.67 -9.04 2.90
C LYS A 451 -20.15 -7.61 3.06
N GLN A 452 -21.03 -6.61 3.05
CA GLN A 452 -20.68 -5.23 3.37
C GLN A 452 -20.10 -5.18 4.79
N GLY A 453 -18.95 -4.52 4.95
CA GLY A 453 -18.21 -4.46 6.21
C GLY A 453 -17.12 -5.51 6.38
N TYR A 454 -17.10 -6.60 5.61
CA TYR A 454 -16.12 -7.69 5.80
C TYR A 454 -14.65 -7.21 5.74
N LEU A 455 -14.33 -6.36 4.76
CA LEU A 455 -12.97 -5.80 4.61
C LEU A 455 -12.64 -4.79 5.72
N HIS A 456 -13.64 -4.05 6.20
CA HIS A 456 -13.48 -3.13 7.33
C HIS A 456 -13.28 -3.89 8.65
N ASP A 457 -14.05 -4.94 8.90
CA ASP A 457 -13.96 -5.75 10.11
C ASP A 457 -12.58 -6.40 10.24
N ILE A 458 -12.06 -6.96 9.15
CA ILE A 458 -10.70 -7.53 9.16
C ILE A 458 -9.62 -6.45 9.29
N HIS A 459 -9.83 -5.26 8.74
CA HIS A 459 -8.93 -4.12 8.97
C HIS A 459 -8.87 -3.77 10.47
N MET A 460 -10.03 -3.71 11.13
CA MET A 460 -10.12 -3.43 12.57
C MET A 460 -9.49 -4.53 13.41
N ALA A 461 -9.75 -5.82 13.09
CA ALA A 461 -9.13 -6.95 13.76
C ALA A 461 -7.59 -6.96 13.55
N ALA A 462 -7.13 -6.55 12.37
CA ALA A 462 -5.71 -6.44 12.04
C ALA A 462 -5.03 -5.19 12.61
N SER A 463 -5.76 -4.30 13.31
CA SER A 463 -5.19 -3.06 13.86
C SER A 463 -3.95 -3.31 14.73
N LYS A 464 -3.93 -4.42 15.46
CA LYS A 464 -2.83 -4.86 16.35
C LYS A 464 -1.69 -5.61 15.65
N VAL A 465 -1.86 -6.02 14.39
CA VAL A 465 -0.80 -6.68 13.62
C VAL A 465 0.27 -5.65 13.28
N MET A 466 1.54 -6.02 13.46
CA MET A 466 2.68 -5.19 13.11
C MET A 466 2.64 -4.83 11.62
N SER A 467 2.73 -3.54 11.31
CA SER A 467 2.75 -3.05 9.93
C SER A 467 4.14 -3.21 9.32
N LEU A 468 4.21 -3.57 8.05
CA LEU A 468 5.35 -3.23 7.22
C LEU A 468 5.30 -1.72 7.01
N SER A 469 6.30 -1.00 7.50
CA SER A 469 6.37 0.44 7.30
C SER A 469 6.74 0.72 5.83
N ASN A 470 6.30 1.87 5.31
CA ASN A 470 6.79 2.32 4.01
C ASN A 470 8.25 2.80 4.09
N GLU A 471 8.80 3.04 5.29
CA GLU A 471 10.16 3.56 5.50
C GLU A 471 11.24 2.47 5.44
N ASP A 472 10.90 1.21 5.77
CA ASP A 472 11.76 0.05 5.50
C ASP A 472 12.14 -0.06 4.00
N ARG A 473 11.39 0.62 3.11
CA ARG A 473 11.66 0.72 1.67
C ARG A 473 12.74 1.73 1.32
N ALA A 474 12.87 2.83 2.08
CA ALA A 474 13.82 3.89 1.75
C ALA A 474 15.26 3.49 2.09
N GLN A 475 15.44 2.75 3.20
CA GLN A 475 16.76 2.34 3.67
C GLN A 475 17.42 1.28 2.78
N THR A 476 16.64 0.40 2.13
CA THR A 476 17.20 -0.62 1.23
C THR A 476 17.62 -0.06 -0.14
N THR A 477 17.06 1.06 -0.58
CA THR A 477 17.44 1.69 -1.86
C THR A 477 18.71 2.54 -1.78
N ASP A 478 19.01 3.16 -0.64
CA ASP A 478 20.21 3.99 -0.50
C ASP A 478 21.50 3.15 -0.44
N ASP A 479 21.48 1.99 0.23
CA ASP A 479 22.66 1.10 0.33
C ASP A 479 23.07 0.48 -1.03
N ALA A 480 22.10 0.19 -1.90
CA ALA A 480 22.39 -0.29 -3.26
C ALA A 480 22.98 0.81 -4.16
N SER A 481 22.61 2.07 -3.94
CA SER A 481 23.13 3.21 -4.70
C SER A 481 24.58 3.55 -4.34
N MET A 482 24.98 3.35 -3.07
CA MET A 482 26.35 3.60 -2.63
C MET A 482 27.36 2.56 -3.12
N HIS A 483 26.96 1.28 -3.26
CA HIS A 483 27.86 0.25 -3.78
C HIS A 483 28.09 0.33 -5.30
N SER A 484 27.22 0.98 -6.06
CA SER A 484 27.41 1.17 -7.51
C SER A 484 28.42 2.28 -7.86
N MET A 485 28.83 3.13 -6.90
CA MET A 485 29.77 4.22 -7.17
C MET A 485 31.25 3.88 -6.88
N THR A 486 31.55 2.69 -6.37
CA THR A 486 32.93 2.30 -6.00
C THR A 486 33.60 1.30 -6.95
N SER A 487 32.96 0.89 -8.04
CA SER A 487 33.53 -0.05 -9.03
C SER A 487 34.01 0.58 -10.34
N SER A 488 34.18 1.91 -10.39
CA SER A 488 34.83 2.59 -11.51
C SER A 488 35.91 3.56 -11.03
N ALA A 489 37.08 2.99 -10.71
CA ALA A 489 38.35 3.69 -10.60
C ALA A 489 39.46 2.82 -11.19
#